data_AF-A0A2S2PS05-F1
#
_entry.id   AF-A0A2S2PS05-F1
#
_cell.length_a   1.000
_cell.length_b   1.000
_cell.length_c   1.000
_cell.angle_alpha   90.00
_cell.angle_beta   90.00
_cell.angle_gamma   90.00
#
_symmetry.space_group_name_H-M   'P 1'
#
loop_
_entity.id
_entity.type
_entity.pdbx_description
1 polymer ?
#
loop_
_entity_poly.entity_id
_entity_poly.type
_entity_poly.pdbx_seq_one_letter_code
_entity_poly.pdbx_strand_id
1 'polypeptide(L)'
;MKFIKQETKLTVENVDPPTSFQNNRHGALLPNTIRALIVGPSGCGKTNLIYSLLTNINGIRFHNVYIYSKTLDQPKYKMLSDILSDINGVQLFKFYENEEVIQPEKALPNSVFIFDDILSENQNTAKTYYSRARHNLIDVCYLAQSYSKVPKQLLRDNANFIVLFKQDETNLKHVY
;
A
#
# COMPACT_ATOMS: atom_id res chain seq x y z
N MET A 1 3.38 34.33 0.18
CA MET A 1 2.50 34.34 -1.01
C MET A 1 1.30 35.24 -0.69
N LYS A 2 1.00 36.24 -1.53
CA LYS A 2 -0.15 37.15 -1.30
C LYS A 2 -1.34 36.63 -2.09
N PHE A 3 -2.38 36.17 -1.40
CA PHE A 3 -3.61 35.71 -2.04
C PHE A 3 -4.40 36.94 -2.54
N ILE A 4 -4.71 36.98 -3.84
CA ILE A 4 -5.52 38.03 -4.47
C ILE A 4 -6.83 37.40 -4.92
N LYS A 5 -7.95 37.88 -4.37
CA LYS A 5 -9.28 37.41 -4.74
C LYS A 5 -9.64 37.97 -6.11
N GLN A 6 -9.97 37.09 -7.05
CA GLN A 6 -10.42 37.47 -8.39
C GLN A 6 -11.89 37.94 -8.32
N GLU A 7 -12.23 38.98 -9.11
CA GLU A 7 -13.61 39.47 -9.22
C GLU A 7 -14.50 38.49 -9.98
N THR A 8 -13.95 37.86 -11.02
CA THR A 8 -14.63 36.83 -11.81
C THR A 8 -14.37 35.44 -11.23
N LYS A 9 -15.43 34.62 -11.14
CA LYS A 9 -15.34 33.24 -10.65
C LYS A 9 -15.94 32.27 -11.68
N LEU A 10 -15.32 31.10 -11.80
CA LEU A 10 -15.89 29.95 -12.50
C LEU A 10 -16.65 29.08 -11.48
N THR A 11 -17.93 28.82 -11.73
CA THR A 11 -18.69 27.84 -10.94
C THR A 11 -18.18 26.45 -11.30
N VAL A 12 -17.67 25.72 -10.31
CA VAL A 12 -17.25 24.32 -10.47
C VAL A 12 -18.35 23.44 -9.89
N GLU A 13 -19.12 22.80 -10.75
CA GLU A 13 -20.09 21.79 -10.36
C GLU A 13 -19.39 20.44 -10.24
N ASN A 14 -19.77 19.65 -9.23
CA ASN A 14 -19.32 18.26 -9.16
C ASN A 14 -20.12 17.45 -10.19
N VAL A 15 -19.44 17.00 -11.25
CA VAL A 15 -20.01 16.18 -12.33
C VAL A 15 -19.79 14.68 -12.11
N ASP A 16 -19.17 14.30 -10.99
CA ASP A 16 -19.03 12.90 -10.63
C ASP A 16 -20.44 12.30 -10.49
N PRO A 17 -20.70 11.13 -11.11
CA PRO A 17 -21.97 10.45 -10.93
C PRO A 17 -22.20 10.23 -9.42
N PRO A 18 -23.44 10.35 -8.91
CA PRO A 18 -23.73 10.03 -7.52
C PRO A 18 -23.18 8.63 -7.28
N THR A 19 -22.19 8.53 -6.42
CA THR A 19 -21.52 7.27 -6.12
C THR A 19 -22.59 6.37 -5.56
N SER A 20 -23.08 5.44 -6.39
CA SER A 20 -23.92 4.33 -5.94
C SER A 20 -23.20 3.78 -4.72
N PHE A 21 -23.87 3.83 -3.55
CA PHE A 21 -23.34 3.47 -2.24
C PHE A 21 -22.07 2.66 -2.38
N GLN A 22 -20.89 3.31 -2.30
CA GLN A 22 -19.65 2.57 -2.43
C GLN A 22 -19.64 1.63 -1.23
N ASN A 23 -20.03 0.38 -1.46
CA ASN A 23 -19.96 -0.66 -0.45
C ASN A 23 -18.50 -0.64 0.00
N ASN A 24 -18.29 -0.25 1.26
CA ASN A 24 -16.95 -0.19 1.83
C ASN A 24 -16.31 -1.55 1.61
N ARG A 25 -15.33 -1.59 0.71
CA ARG A 25 -14.71 -2.85 0.31
C ARG A 25 -13.98 -3.46 1.49
N HIS A 26 -13.46 -2.63 2.37
CA HIS A 26 -12.69 -3.02 3.54
C HIS A 26 -13.45 -2.72 4.83
N GLY A 27 -12.86 -3.08 5.97
CA GLY A 27 -13.42 -2.66 7.26
C GLY A 27 -13.56 -1.14 7.36
N ALA A 28 -14.47 -0.68 8.22
CA ALA A 28 -14.91 0.72 8.30
C ALA A 28 -13.78 1.77 8.50
N LEU A 29 -12.61 1.33 8.98
CA LEU A 29 -11.45 2.20 9.20
C LEU A 29 -10.56 2.39 7.96
N LEU A 30 -10.83 1.66 6.87
CA LEU A 30 -9.96 1.60 5.70
C LEU A 30 -10.66 2.21 4.47
N PRO A 31 -9.92 3.00 3.65
CA PRO A 31 -10.47 3.55 2.41
C PRO A 31 -10.72 2.46 1.37
N ASN A 32 -11.60 2.69 0.40
CA ASN A 32 -11.92 1.68 -0.64
C ASN A 32 -10.75 1.24 -1.52
N THR A 33 -9.68 2.04 -1.59
CA THR A 33 -8.41 1.65 -2.19
C THR A 33 -7.28 2.10 -1.27
N ILE A 34 -6.35 1.21 -0.97
CA ILE A 34 -5.28 1.44 -0.01
C ILE A 34 -3.95 1.54 -0.74
N ARG A 35 -3.22 2.61 -0.47
CA ARG A 35 -1.80 2.80 -0.82
C ARG A 35 -1.07 3.08 0.48
N ALA A 36 -0.82 2.00 1.21
CA ALA A 36 -0.33 1.98 2.56
C ALA A 36 1.19 2.09 2.63
N LEU A 37 1.68 3.17 3.24
CA LEU A 37 3.09 3.30 3.58
C LEU A 37 3.28 3.01 5.07
N ILE A 38 3.94 1.89 5.38
CA ILE A 38 4.15 1.41 6.75
C ILE A 38 5.63 1.56 7.10
N VAL A 39 5.95 2.48 8.00
CA VAL A 39 7.33 2.87 8.29
C VAL A 39 7.69 2.61 9.75
N GLY A 40 8.86 2.02 9.96
CA GLY A 40 9.28 1.56 11.28
C GLY A 40 10.66 0.90 11.26
N PRO A 41 11.50 1.05 12.30
CA PRO A 41 12.76 0.31 12.40
C PRO A 41 12.58 -1.21 12.25
N SER A 42 13.67 -1.93 12.03
CA SER A 42 13.61 -3.40 12.03
C SER A 42 13.05 -3.92 13.38
N GLY A 43 12.22 -4.96 13.33
CA GLY A 43 11.61 -5.56 14.53
C GLY A 43 10.47 -4.78 15.19
N CYS A 44 10.06 -3.60 14.69
CA CYS A 44 9.02 -2.80 15.35
C CYS A 44 7.57 -3.30 15.17
N GLY A 45 7.35 -4.37 14.40
CA GLY A 45 6.02 -4.95 14.18
C GLY A 45 5.32 -4.61 12.86
N LYS A 46 6.01 -4.03 11.86
CA LYS A 46 5.42 -3.76 10.52
C LYS A 46 4.75 -4.99 9.89
N THR A 47 5.43 -6.13 9.90
CA THR A 47 4.89 -7.38 9.35
C THR A 47 3.70 -7.88 10.18
N ASN A 48 3.69 -7.68 11.50
CA ASN A 48 2.55 -8.03 12.36
C ASN A 48 1.32 -7.18 12.04
N LEU A 49 1.52 -5.90 11.68
CA LEU A 49 0.45 -5.04 11.20
C LEU A 49 -0.11 -5.55 9.87
N ILE A 50 0.73 -5.92 8.91
CA ILE A 50 0.28 -6.54 7.66
C ILE A 50 -0.52 -7.81 7.95
N TYR A 51 -0.01 -8.69 8.80
CA TYR A 51 -0.73 -9.88 9.21
C TYR A 51 -2.12 -9.56 9.78
N SER A 52 -2.20 -8.59 10.67
CA SER A 52 -3.47 -8.15 11.27
C SER A 52 -4.42 -7.56 10.23
N LEU A 53 -3.89 -6.78 9.27
CA LEU A 53 -4.67 -6.21 8.17
C LEU A 53 -5.20 -7.29 7.22
N LEU A 54 -4.48 -8.39 7.00
CA LEU A 54 -4.91 -9.46 6.11
C LEU A 54 -5.87 -10.46 6.76
N THR A 55 -5.80 -10.64 8.08
CA THR A 55 -6.55 -11.69 8.79
C THR A 55 -7.74 -11.19 9.59
N ASN A 56 -7.78 -9.90 9.94
CA ASN A 56 -8.87 -9.35 10.74
C ASN A 56 -10.14 -9.13 9.89
N ILE A 57 -11.31 -9.36 10.48
CA ILE A 57 -12.61 -9.10 9.84
C ILE A 57 -12.80 -7.62 9.45
N ASN A 58 -12.16 -6.70 10.14
CA ASN A 58 -12.16 -5.27 9.83
C ASN A 58 -10.94 -4.85 8.99
N GLY A 59 -10.21 -5.82 8.45
CA GLY A 59 -9.02 -5.61 7.64
C GLY A 59 -9.29 -5.38 6.15
N ILE A 60 -8.25 -5.61 5.37
CA ILE A 60 -8.25 -5.56 3.91
C ILE A 60 -9.00 -6.78 3.38
N ARG A 61 -9.83 -6.57 2.35
CA ARG A 61 -10.55 -7.64 1.66
C ARG A 61 -9.89 -7.88 0.32
N PHE A 62 -9.52 -9.12 0.07
CA PHE A 62 -8.77 -9.54 -1.10
C PHE A 62 -9.10 -10.98 -1.46
N HIS A 63 -8.79 -11.36 -2.69
CA HIS A 63 -8.75 -12.75 -3.17
C HIS A 63 -7.32 -13.16 -3.51
N ASN A 64 -6.44 -12.20 -3.84
CA ASN A 64 -5.07 -12.49 -4.25
C ASN A 64 -4.09 -11.64 -3.46
N VAL A 65 -3.02 -12.27 -2.99
CA VAL A 65 -1.91 -11.63 -2.29
C VAL A 65 -0.67 -11.77 -3.15
N TYR A 66 -0.04 -10.65 -3.44
CA TYR A 66 1.25 -10.60 -4.13
C TYR A 66 2.29 -10.05 -3.17
N ILE A 67 3.44 -10.72 -3.05
CA ILE A 67 4.53 -10.29 -2.17
C ILE A 67 5.81 -10.17 -2.99
N TYR A 68 6.38 -8.98 -3.04
CA TYR A 68 7.74 -8.77 -3.53
C TYR A 68 8.64 -8.43 -2.35
N SER A 69 9.62 -9.30 -2.09
CA SER A 69 10.60 -9.10 -1.05
C SER A 69 11.91 -9.83 -1.34
N LYS A 70 13.03 -9.22 -0.92
CA LYS A 70 14.35 -9.87 -0.92
C LYS A 70 14.55 -10.84 0.23
N THR A 71 13.60 -10.94 1.16
CA THR A 71 13.71 -11.79 2.35
C THR A 71 12.55 -12.77 2.51
N LEU A 72 11.99 -13.24 1.39
CA LEU A 72 10.87 -14.20 1.35
C LEU A 72 11.13 -15.50 2.11
N ASP A 73 12.38 -15.90 2.31
CA ASP A 73 12.77 -17.11 3.05
C ASP A 73 12.65 -16.95 4.57
N GLN A 74 12.41 -15.73 5.08
CA GLN A 74 12.26 -15.51 6.51
C GLN A 74 11.03 -16.25 7.06
N PRO A 75 11.11 -16.81 8.29
CA PRO A 75 10.02 -17.58 8.91
C PRO A 75 8.66 -16.88 8.91
N LYS A 76 8.66 -15.54 9.01
CA LYS A 76 7.43 -14.72 8.99
C LYS A 76 6.61 -14.88 7.70
N TYR A 77 7.26 -15.02 6.54
CA TYR A 77 6.55 -15.23 5.27
C TYR A 77 6.14 -16.67 5.08
N LYS A 78 6.90 -17.62 5.63
CA LYS A 78 6.46 -19.02 5.69
C LYS A 78 5.15 -19.13 6.48
N MET A 79 5.13 -18.57 7.70
CA MET A 79 3.93 -18.50 8.54
C MET A 79 2.76 -17.82 7.81
N LEU A 80 3.01 -16.68 7.13
CA LEU A 80 1.97 -16.03 6.34
C LEU A 80 1.46 -16.92 5.20
N SER A 81 2.35 -17.67 4.55
CA SER A 81 1.96 -18.58 3.46
C SER A 81 1.08 -19.71 3.96
N ASP A 82 1.47 -20.32 5.07
CA ASP A 82 0.73 -21.42 5.69
C ASP A 82 -0.70 -20.96 6.07
N ILE A 83 -0.82 -19.76 6.63
CA ILE A 83 -2.13 -19.20 7.02
C ILE A 83 -2.98 -18.87 5.79
N LEU A 84 -2.39 -18.31 4.74
CA LEU A 84 -3.13 -17.99 3.52
C LEU A 84 -3.51 -19.24 2.73
N SER A 85 -2.73 -20.33 2.80
CA SER A 85 -3.06 -21.60 2.13
C SER A 85 -4.28 -22.30 2.73
N ASP A 86 -4.57 -22.06 4.01
CA ASP A 86 -5.75 -22.62 4.68
C ASP A 86 -7.04 -21.87 4.31
N ILE A 87 -6.94 -20.71 3.64
CA ILE A 87 -8.10 -19.91 3.24
C ILE A 87 -8.52 -20.27 1.81
N ASN A 88 -9.64 -20.97 1.69
CA ASN A 88 -10.20 -21.36 0.39
C ASN A 88 -10.41 -20.15 -0.53
N GLY A 89 -9.89 -20.25 -1.75
CA GLY A 89 -10.04 -19.23 -2.79
C GLY A 89 -9.03 -18.08 -2.72
N VAL A 90 -8.16 -18.03 -1.72
CA VAL A 90 -7.04 -17.07 -1.68
C VAL A 90 -5.86 -17.60 -2.47
N GLN A 91 -5.29 -16.75 -3.32
CA GLN A 91 -4.07 -17.05 -4.08
C GLN A 91 -2.89 -16.24 -3.56
N LEU A 92 -1.72 -16.88 -3.42
CA LEU A 92 -0.48 -16.23 -2.99
C LEU A 92 0.58 -16.31 -4.09
N PHE A 93 1.09 -15.15 -4.49
CA PHE A 93 2.15 -14.98 -5.47
C PHE A 93 3.35 -14.31 -4.81
N LYS A 94 4.56 -14.81 -5.10
CA LYS A 94 5.80 -14.32 -4.51
C LYS A 94 6.80 -13.99 -5.61
N PHE A 95 7.49 -12.87 -5.44
CA PHE A 95 8.53 -12.39 -6.35
C PHE A 95 9.79 -12.09 -5.55
N TYR A 96 10.94 -12.55 -6.03
CA TYR A 96 12.22 -12.26 -5.42
C TYR A 96 12.98 -11.18 -6.20
N GLU A 97 12.74 -11.13 -7.52
CA GLU A 97 13.36 -10.16 -8.42
C GLU A 97 12.35 -9.11 -8.92
N ASN A 98 12.86 -7.92 -9.23
CA ASN A 98 12.01 -6.80 -9.64
C ASN A 98 11.35 -7.08 -10.98
N GLU A 99 12.08 -7.74 -11.87
CA GLU A 99 11.70 -8.08 -13.24
C GLU A 99 10.59 -9.13 -13.31
N GLU A 100 10.44 -9.92 -12.25
CA GLU A 100 9.36 -10.91 -12.11
C GLU A 100 8.03 -10.26 -11.71
N VAL A 101 8.07 -9.06 -11.14
CA VAL A 101 6.88 -8.37 -10.67
C VAL A 101 6.01 -7.97 -11.86
N ILE A 102 4.82 -8.55 -11.91
CA ILE A 102 3.82 -8.22 -12.92
C ILE A 102 3.40 -6.76 -12.83
N GLN A 103 2.99 -6.17 -13.95
CA GLN A 103 2.44 -4.81 -13.98
C GLN A 103 1.04 -4.76 -13.36
N PRO A 104 0.59 -3.63 -12.78
CA PRO A 104 -0.72 -3.49 -12.16
C PRO A 104 -1.89 -3.88 -13.09
N GLU A 105 -1.75 -3.66 -14.39
CA GLU A 105 -2.76 -3.98 -15.42
C GLU A 105 -2.92 -5.49 -15.66
N LYS A 106 -1.94 -6.30 -15.24
CA LYS A 106 -1.94 -7.76 -15.34
C LYS A 106 -2.31 -8.46 -14.03
N ALA A 107 -2.38 -7.71 -12.93
CA ALA A 107 -2.75 -8.29 -11.65
C ALA A 107 -4.24 -8.67 -11.65
N LEU A 108 -4.57 -9.73 -10.93
CA LEU A 108 -5.96 -10.15 -10.77
C LEU A 108 -6.77 -9.07 -10.02
N PRO A 109 -8.10 -8.99 -10.19
CA PRO A 109 -8.93 -8.06 -9.43
C PRO A 109 -8.95 -8.41 -7.94
N ASN A 110 -9.32 -7.45 -7.08
CA ASN A 110 -9.41 -7.62 -5.63
C ASN A 110 -8.10 -8.16 -5.02
N SER A 111 -6.99 -7.54 -5.41
CA SER A 111 -5.66 -7.97 -5.01
C SER A 111 -5.03 -7.00 -4.02
N VAL A 112 -4.17 -7.53 -3.16
CA VAL A 112 -3.26 -6.76 -2.32
C VAL A 112 -1.82 -7.07 -2.70
N PHE A 113 -1.04 -6.02 -2.94
CA PHE A 113 0.38 -6.10 -3.28
C PHE A 113 1.22 -5.62 -2.10
N ILE A 114 2.20 -6.41 -1.67
CA ILE A 114 3.06 -6.10 -0.52
C ILE A 114 4.50 -6.00 -1.01
N PHE A 115 5.07 -4.80 -0.87
CA PHE A 115 6.47 -4.51 -1.07
C PHE A 115 7.16 -4.46 0.29
N ASP A 116 8.06 -5.39 0.58
CA ASP A 116 8.79 -5.42 1.85
C ASP A 116 10.27 -5.69 1.63
N ASP A 117 11.12 -4.98 2.36
CA ASP A 117 12.57 -5.09 2.28
C ASP A 117 13.15 -4.88 0.87
N ILE A 118 12.54 -3.97 0.10
CA ILE A 118 12.96 -3.62 -1.27
C ILE A 118 13.51 -2.20 -1.38
N LEU A 119 13.86 -1.52 -0.27
CA LEU A 119 14.30 -0.12 -0.30
C LEU A 119 15.57 0.11 -1.14
N SER A 120 16.45 -0.89 -1.21
CA SER A 120 17.69 -0.85 -1.99
C SER A 120 17.48 -1.19 -3.48
N GLU A 121 16.29 -1.63 -3.85
CA GLU A 121 15.97 -2.10 -5.20
C GLU A 121 15.50 -0.96 -6.11
N ASN A 122 15.24 -1.29 -7.38
CA ASN A 122 14.61 -0.35 -8.30
C ASN A 122 13.17 -0.03 -7.87
N GLN A 123 12.94 1.23 -7.50
CA GLN A 123 11.66 1.70 -6.99
C GLN A 123 10.60 1.97 -8.07
N ASN A 124 10.93 1.86 -9.37
CA ASN A 124 10.01 2.20 -10.46
C ASN A 124 8.75 1.32 -10.45
N THR A 125 8.90 0.05 -10.11
CA THR A 125 7.78 -0.89 -9.97
C THR A 125 6.83 -0.44 -8.86
N ALA A 126 7.35 -0.18 -7.65
CA ALA A 126 6.54 0.32 -6.54
C ALA A 126 5.87 1.67 -6.84
N LYS A 127 6.58 2.61 -7.48
CA LYS A 127 6.04 3.91 -7.94
C LYS A 127 4.88 3.72 -8.92
N THR A 128 5.00 2.78 -9.85
CA THR A 128 3.95 2.47 -10.83
C THR A 128 2.71 1.93 -10.14
N TYR A 129 2.88 1.01 -9.19
CA TYR A 129 1.78 0.51 -8.37
C TYR A 129 1.08 1.63 -7.58
N TYR A 130 1.82 2.48 -6.88
CA TYR A 130 1.20 3.60 -6.14
C TYR A 130 0.48 4.61 -7.03
N SER A 131 0.89 4.75 -8.28
CA SER A 131 0.25 5.67 -9.22
C SER A 131 -0.99 5.07 -9.88
N ARG A 132 -0.97 3.77 -10.23
CA ARG A 132 -1.94 3.15 -11.14
C ARG A 132 -2.87 2.12 -10.48
N ALA A 133 -2.46 1.50 -9.38
CA ALA A 133 -3.19 0.39 -8.76
C ALA A 133 -4.65 0.73 -8.42
N ARG A 134 -4.94 1.99 -8.07
CA ARG A 134 -6.29 2.45 -7.76
C ARG A 134 -7.29 2.26 -8.90
N HIS A 135 -6.86 2.33 -10.17
CA HIS A 135 -7.75 2.18 -11.32
C HIS A 135 -8.19 0.73 -11.50
N ASN A 136 -7.40 -0.22 -11.00
CA ASN A 136 -7.69 -1.65 -11.07
C ASN A 136 -8.20 -2.20 -9.73
N LEU A 137 -8.52 -1.31 -8.78
CA LEU A 137 -8.94 -1.68 -7.42
C LEU A 137 -7.92 -2.63 -6.77
N ILE A 138 -6.63 -2.33 -6.88
CA ILE A 138 -5.54 -3.07 -6.24
C ILE A 138 -5.07 -2.28 -5.02
N ASP A 139 -5.03 -2.93 -3.86
CA ASP A 139 -4.39 -2.38 -2.67
C ASP A 139 -2.89 -2.60 -2.72
N VAL A 140 -2.14 -1.65 -2.20
CA VAL A 140 -0.68 -1.70 -2.18
C VAL A 140 -0.18 -1.32 -0.80
N CYS A 141 0.70 -2.15 -0.23
CA CYS A 141 1.40 -1.88 1.00
C CYS A 141 2.91 -1.81 0.70
N TYR A 142 3.58 -0.78 1.21
CA TYR A 142 5.04 -0.64 1.15
C TYR A 142 5.59 -0.54 2.56
N LEU A 143 6.46 -1.47 2.93
CA LEU A 143 7.11 -1.52 4.23
C LEU A 143 8.50 -0.92 4.12
N ALA A 144 8.76 0.11 4.90
CA ALA A 144 10.04 0.82 4.90
C ALA A 144 10.62 0.90 6.31
N GLN A 145 11.95 0.88 6.41
CA GLN A 145 12.62 1.09 7.68
C GLN A 145 12.65 2.56 8.11
N SER A 146 12.72 3.46 7.14
CA SER A 146 12.86 4.91 7.33
C SER A 146 12.03 5.66 6.29
N TYR A 147 11.31 6.69 6.73
CA TYR A 147 10.38 7.45 5.88
C TYR A 147 11.13 8.30 4.86
N SER A 148 12.26 8.88 5.27
CA SER A 148 13.08 9.77 4.43
C SER A 148 13.69 9.05 3.22
N LYS A 149 13.99 7.75 3.36
CA LYS A 149 14.52 6.90 2.28
C LYS A 149 13.48 6.53 1.22
N VAL A 150 12.20 6.63 1.53
CA VAL A 150 11.14 6.31 0.56
C VAL A 150 11.07 7.44 -0.48
N PRO A 151 11.10 7.14 -1.79
CA PRO A 151 10.98 8.16 -2.82
C PRO A 151 9.76 9.05 -2.60
N LYS A 152 9.97 10.37 -2.61
CA LYS A 152 8.86 11.33 -2.45
C LYS A 152 7.89 11.22 -3.62
N GLN A 153 8.44 11.43 -4.82
CA GLN A 153 7.68 11.42 -6.06
C GLN A 153 7.09 10.03 -6.31
N LEU A 154 5.78 9.99 -6.57
CA LEU A 154 4.98 8.83 -6.93
C LEU A 154 4.78 7.75 -5.85
N LEU A 155 5.53 7.77 -4.75
CA LEU A 155 5.33 6.87 -3.60
C LEU A 155 4.73 7.62 -2.42
N ARG A 156 5.53 8.43 -1.69
CA ARG A 156 5.02 9.15 -0.50
C ARG A 156 3.85 10.06 -0.83
N ASP A 157 3.94 10.84 -1.90
CA ASP A 157 2.89 11.79 -2.30
C ASP A 157 1.58 11.09 -2.72
N ASN A 158 1.65 9.80 -3.10
CA ASN A 158 0.50 9.00 -3.50
C ASN A 158 -0.04 8.10 -2.38
N ALA A 159 0.65 7.99 -1.25
CA ALA A 159 0.19 7.22 -0.11
C ALA A 159 -1.07 7.86 0.47
N ASN A 160 -2.11 7.06 0.72
CA ASN A 160 -3.36 7.54 1.34
C ASN A 160 -3.63 6.91 2.70
N PHE A 161 -2.76 5.98 3.13
CA PHE A 161 -2.78 5.36 4.43
C PHE A 161 -1.33 5.29 4.91
N ILE A 162 -0.99 6.01 5.98
CA ILE A 162 0.40 6.05 6.47
C ILE A 162 0.40 5.58 7.91
N VAL A 163 1.18 4.54 8.19
CA VAL A 163 1.41 4.06 9.55
C VAL A 163 2.85 4.29 9.92
N LEU A 164 3.07 5.08 10.98
CA LEU A 164 4.39 5.39 11.50
C LEU A 164 4.56 4.72 12.86
N PHE A 165 5.38 3.68 12.91
CA PHE A 165 5.93 3.19 14.16
C PHE A 165 6.99 4.17 14.66
N LYS A 166 7.31 4.10 15.96
CA LYS A 166 8.31 4.96 16.62
C LYS A 166 9.57 5.09 15.74
N GLN A 167 9.87 6.32 15.34
CA GLN A 167 11.06 6.70 14.58
C GLN A 167 12.03 7.48 15.49
N ASP A 168 13.28 7.61 15.06
CA ASP A 168 14.17 8.62 15.63
C ASP A 168 13.72 10.05 15.27
N GLU A 169 14.20 11.04 16.02
CA GLU A 169 13.81 12.45 15.84
C GLU A 169 14.14 12.97 14.44
N THR A 170 15.25 12.52 13.84
CA THR A 170 15.69 12.95 12.51
C THR A 170 14.71 12.51 11.44
N ASN A 171 14.24 11.25 11.48
CA ASN A 171 13.25 10.74 10.54
C ASN A 171 11.88 11.39 10.73
N LEU A 172 11.49 11.73 11.97
CA LEU A 172 10.23 12.45 12.23
C LEU A 172 10.20 13.84 11.58
N LYS A 173 11.32 14.57 11.55
CA LYS A 173 11.41 15.87 10.86
C LYS A 173 11.17 15.80 9.35
N HIS A 174 11.25 14.62 8.73
CA HIS A 174 10.97 14.44 7.31
C HIS A 174 9.51 14.06 7.03
N VAL A 175 8.72 13.77 8.07
CA VAL A 175 7.30 13.44 7.98
C VAL A 175 6.45 14.71 8.00
N TYR A 176 6.79 15.65 8.90
CA TYR A 176 6.12 16.94 9.08
C TYR A 176 6.75 18.02 8.18
#